data_AF-A0A0G1RDM6-F1
#
_entry.id   AF-A0A0G1RDM6-F1
#
_cell.length_a   1.000
_cell.length_b   1.000
_cell.length_c   1.000
_cell.angle_alpha   90.00
_cell.angle_beta   90.00
_cell.angle_gamma   90.00
#
_symmetry.space_group_name_H-M   'P 1'
#
loop_
_entity.id
_entity.type
_entity.pdbx_description
1 polymer ?
#
loop_
_entity_poly.entity_id
_entity_poly.type
_entity_poly.pdbx_seq_one_letter_code
_entity_poly.pdbx_strand_id
1 'polypeptide(L)'
;MDFSNRFRNHLVVAILSAALICIFGFSGAGLNRSVAAASFTLLFLVLIIGPIMKLWRPIVDHLPWEMPWSWRGELGIWFFLLSLVHAGLVIYDRQGLGTLRLADYIGLVALFWALVLTATSFGGVIKFIGVKSWKWLHSFAYVLFYLVGFHTINHAFLRTGRPDSWIHWSYLVMIALVIVLQAAAFSKEVAAYRKGLKGDRHV
;
A
#
# COMPACT_ATOMS: atom_id res chain seq x y z
N MET A 1 9.96 5.10 16.66
CA MET A 1 9.95 4.27 15.44
C MET A 1 10.38 2.89 15.89
N ASP A 2 9.52 1.89 15.75
CA ASP A 2 9.91 0.51 16.06
C ASP A 2 10.87 0.07 14.94
N PHE A 3 12.11 -0.26 15.31
CA PHE A 3 13.13 -0.74 14.37
C PHE A 3 13.07 -2.26 14.20
N SER A 4 12.16 -2.94 14.90
CA SER A 4 12.06 -4.38 14.93
C SER A 4 10.95 -4.89 14.00
N ASN A 5 11.37 -5.58 12.94
CA ASN A 5 10.50 -6.48 12.17
C ASN A 5 10.25 -7.71 13.05
N ARG A 6 9.20 -7.68 13.87
CA ARG A 6 8.93 -8.78 14.80
C ARG A 6 8.36 -9.96 14.03
N PHE A 7 8.93 -11.15 14.26
CA PHE A 7 8.46 -12.39 13.64
C PHE A 7 6.94 -12.59 13.77
N ARG A 8 6.39 -12.25 14.95
CA ARG A 8 4.94 -12.30 15.21
C ARG A 8 4.14 -11.44 14.23
N ASN A 9 4.59 -10.22 13.92
CA ASN A 9 3.88 -9.32 12.99
C ASN A 9 3.91 -9.90 11.58
N HIS A 10 5.06 -10.42 11.15
CA HIS A 10 5.15 -11.11 9.86
C HIS A 10 4.21 -12.31 9.77
N LEU A 11 4.10 -13.12 10.83
CA LEU A 11 3.18 -14.25 10.89
C LEU A 11 1.72 -13.80 10.77
N VAL A 12 1.32 -12.74 11.49
CA VAL A 12 -0.04 -12.20 11.40
C VAL A 12 -0.34 -11.70 10.00
N VAL A 13 0.57 -10.94 9.38
CA VAL A 13 0.37 -10.44 8.02
C VAL A 13 0.40 -11.58 6.99
N ALA A 14 1.18 -12.65 7.22
CA ALA A 14 1.15 -13.87 6.40
C ALA A 14 -0.23 -14.52 6.41
N ILE A 15 -0.79 -14.71 7.61
CA ILE A 15 -2.11 -15.31 7.82
C ILE A 15 -3.18 -14.42 7.18
N LEU A 16 -3.11 -13.11 7.39
CA LEU A 16 -4.01 -12.14 6.74
C LEU A 16 -3.92 -12.24 5.21
N SER A 17 -2.71 -12.33 4.66
CA SER A 17 -2.46 -12.48 3.22
C SER A 17 -3.11 -13.74 2.67
N ALA A 18 -2.90 -14.89 3.33
CA ALA A 18 -3.51 -16.16 2.96
C ALA A 18 -5.05 -16.08 3.03
N ALA A 19 -5.59 -15.48 4.10
CA ALA A 19 -7.03 -15.29 4.27
C ALA A 19 -7.62 -14.42 3.15
N LEU A 20 -6.97 -13.30 2.80
CA LEU A 20 -7.39 -12.44 1.69
C LEU A 20 -7.39 -13.19 0.35
N ILE A 21 -6.33 -13.98 0.06
CA ILE A 21 -6.26 -14.80 -1.15
C ILE A 21 -7.43 -15.80 -1.19
N CYS A 22 -7.73 -16.47 -0.06
CA CYS A 22 -8.86 -17.38 0.03
C CYS A 22 -10.20 -16.66 -0.17
N ILE A 23 -10.43 -15.51 0.48
CA ILE A 23 -11.66 -14.72 0.33
C ILE A 23 -11.90 -14.33 -1.13
N PHE A 24 -10.88 -13.80 -1.81
CA PHE A 24 -10.99 -13.46 -3.23
C PHE A 24 -11.14 -14.71 -4.10
N GLY A 25 -10.45 -15.81 -3.78
CA GLY A 25 -10.59 -17.09 -4.47
C GLY A 25 -12.01 -17.65 -4.41
N PHE A 26 -12.62 -17.66 -3.22
CA PHE A 26 -14.01 -18.12 -3.01
C PHE A 26 -15.05 -17.28 -3.75
N SER A 27 -14.71 -16.04 -4.15
CA SER A 27 -15.57 -15.24 -5.02
C SER A 27 -15.55 -15.64 -6.49
N GLY A 28 -14.82 -16.69 -6.85
CA GLY A 28 -14.67 -17.17 -8.24
C GLY A 28 -13.50 -16.52 -8.99
N ALA A 29 -12.64 -15.75 -8.31
CA ALA A 29 -11.44 -15.21 -8.91
C ALA A 29 -10.35 -16.30 -9.01
N GLY A 30 -9.76 -16.45 -10.20
CA GLY A 30 -8.58 -17.33 -10.36
C GLY A 30 -7.40 -16.89 -9.49
N LEU A 31 -6.51 -17.83 -9.17
CA LEU A 31 -5.40 -17.64 -8.23
C LEU A 31 -4.61 -16.35 -8.46
N ASN A 32 -4.17 -16.10 -9.70
CA ASN A 32 -3.40 -14.91 -10.07
C ASN A 32 -4.15 -13.60 -9.71
N ARG A 33 -5.47 -13.55 -9.98
CA ARG A 33 -6.32 -12.40 -9.65
C ARG A 33 -6.51 -12.25 -8.14
N SER A 34 -6.65 -13.35 -7.40
CA SER A 34 -6.79 -13.33 -5.94
C SER A 34 -5.51 -12.87 -5.23
N VAL A 35 -4.35 -13.30 -5.72
CA VAL A 35 -3.04 -12.82 -5.25
C VAL A 35 -2.86 -11.33 -5.54
N ALA A 36 -3.22 -10.87 -6.74
CA ALA A 36 -3.20 -9.46 -7.09
C ALA A 36 -4.12 -8.62 -6.17
N ALA A 37 -5.34 -9.11 -5.91
CA ALA A 37 -6.31 -8.45 -5.05
C ALA A 37 -5.84 -8.35 -3.60
N ALA A 38 -5.27 -9.44 -3.06
CA ALA A 38 -4.67 -9.45 -1.73
C ALA A 38 -3.49 -8.47 -1.64
N SER A 39 -2.58 -8.49 -2.62
CA SER A 39 -1.47 -7.54 -2.69
C SER A 39 -1.95 -6.09 -2.68
N PHE A 40 -2.91 -5.74 -3.55
CA PHE A 40 -3.48 -4.40 -3.60
C PHE A 40 -4.14 -3.98 -2.27
N THR A 41 -4.81 -4.91 -1.61
CA THR A 41 -5.44 -4.68 -0.30
C THR A 41 -4.39 -4.37 0.77
N LEU A 42 -3.23 -5.07 0.77
CA LEU A 42 -2.14 -4.75 1.70
C LEU A 42 -1.56 -3.36 1.44
N LEU A 43 -1.37 -2.96 0.17
CA LEU A 43 -0.94 -1.60 -0.18
C LEU A 43 -1.95 -0.55 0.31
N PHE A 44 -3.25 -0.80 0.12
CA PHE A 44 -4.31 0.03 0.67
C PHE A 44 -4.17 0.19 2.19
N LEU A 45 -4.01 -0.91 2.92
CA LEU A 45 -3.83 -0.88 4.38
C LEU A 45 -2.59 -0.06 4.78
N VAL A 46 -1.46 -0.20 4.10
CA VAL A 46 -0.25 0.62 4.35
C VAL A 46 -0.57 2.12 4.25
N LEU A 47 -1.28 2.50 3.18
CA LEU A 47 -1.49 3.90 2.82
C LEU A 47 -2.52 4.61 3.68
N ILE A 48 -3.54 3.92 4.18
CA ILE A 48 -4.56 4.54 5.04
C ILE A 48 -4.06 4.80 6.47
N ILE A 49 -3.08 4.04 6.96
CA ILE A 49 -2.56 4.24 8.33
C ILE A 49 -1.98 5.65 8.47
N GLY A 50 -1.38 6.23 7.42
CA GLY A 50 -0.84 7.60 7.43
C GLY A 50 -1.89 8.66 7.76
N PRO A 51 -2.86 8.86 6.87
CA PRO A 51 -3.96 9.80 7.04
C PRO A 51 -4.82 9.57 8.29
N ILE A 52 -5.16 8.31 8.59
CA ILE A 52 -6.00 7.98 9.76
C ILE A 52 -5.34 8.48 11.05
N MET A 53 -4.03 8.26 11.19
CA MET A 53 -3.28 8.75 12.36
C MET A 53 -3.28 10.27 12.50
N LYS A 54 -3.28 11.01 11.38
CA LYS A 54 -3.38 12.47 11.41
C LYS A 54 -4.78 12.94 11.77
N LEU A 55 -5.81 12.27 11.26
CA LEU A 55 -7.20 12.63 11.49
C LEU A 55 -7.64 12.33 12.93
N TRP A 56 -7.23 11.21 13.51
CA TRP A 56 -7.73 10.70 14.79
C TRP A 56 -6.70 10.66 15.94
N ARG A 57 -5.62 11.43 15.82
CA ARG A 57 -4.53 11.52 16.81
C ARG A 57 -4.97 11.41 18.30
N PRO A 58 -5.99 12.15 18.79
CA PRO A 58 -6.38 12.10 20.21
C PRO A 58 -6.94 10.76 20.69
N ILE A 59 -7.54 9.97 19.80
CA ILE A 59 -8.16 8.68 20.15
C ILE A 59 -7.10 7.57 20.14
N VAL A 60 -6.10 7.67 19.24
CA VAL A 60 -5.09 6.63 19.07
C VAL A 60 -4.11 6.56 20.25
N ASP A 61 -3.88 7.68 20.95
CA ASP A 61 -2.98 7.72 22.11
C ASP A 61 -3.52 6.91 23.32
N HIS A 62 -4.80 6.49 23.30
CA HIS A 62 -5.44 5.70 24.35
C HIS A 62 -5.70 4.23 23.98
N LEU A 63 -5.38 3.81 22.75
CA LEU A 63 -5.60 2.42 22.35
C LEU A 63 -4.56 1.49 23.03
N PRO A 64 -4.99 0.37 23.63
CA PRO A 64 -4.11 -0.57 24.35
C PRO A 64 -3.16 -1.37 23.45
N TRP A 65 -3.29 -1.20 22.12
CA TRP A 65 -2.47 -1.90 21.13
C TRP A 65 -1.25 -1.05 20.82
N GLU A 66 -0.03 -1.61 20.94
CA GLU A 66 1.19 -0.96 20.44
C GLU A 66 0.95 -0.53 18.98
N MET A 67 0.81 0.79 18.81
CA MET A 67 0.41 1.56 17.65
C MET A 67 0.50 0.89 16.25
N PRO A 68 -0.45 1.20 15.32
CA PRO A 68 -0.44 0.76 13.91
C PRO A 68 0.84 1.04 13.10
N TRP A 69 1.79 1.78 13.68
CA TRP A 69 2.99 2.27 13.01
C TRP A 69 4.02 1.16 12.77
N SER A 70 4.14 0.16 13.65
CA SER A 70 5.06 -0.97 13.43
C SER A 70 4.62 -1.77 12.21
N TRP A 71 3.32 -2.06 12.09
CA TRP A 71 2.73 -2.94 11.07
C TRP A 71 2.89 -2.44 9.63
N ARG A 72 3.18 -1.14 9.41
CA ARG A 72 3.36 -0.58 8.06
C ARG A 72 4.52 -1.25 7.32
N GLY A 73 5.59 -1.58 8.05
CA GLY A 73 6.76 -2.25 7.48
C GLY A 73 6.39 -3.65 6.99
N GLU A 74 5.80 -4.46 7.85
CA GLU A 74 5.42 -5.84 7.50
C GLU A 74 4.35 -5.88 6.41
N LEU A 75 3.32 -5.02 6.48
CA LEU A 75 2.32 -4.89 5.42
C LEU A 75 2.96 -4.54 4.06
N GLY A 76 3.91 -3.59 4.04
CA GLY A 76 4.64 -3.21 2.83
C GLY A 76 5.51 -4.32 2.27
N ILE A 77 6.20 -5.07 3.13
CA ILE A 77 7.01 -6.24 2.75
C ILE A 77 6.12 -7.32 2.14
N TRP A 78 4.99 -7.65 2.77
CA TRP A 78 4.07 -8.66 2.25
C TRP A 78 3.35 -8.22 0.97
N PHE A 79 3.03 -6.94 0.82
CA PHE A 79 2.60 -6.36 -0.46
C PHE A 79 3.63 -6.64 -1.56
N PHE A 80 4.91 -6.39 -1.31
CA PHE A 80 5.96 -6.67 -2.28
C PHE A 80 6.07 -8.16 -2.62
N LEU A 81 6.06 -9.04 -1.60
CA LEU A 81 6.14 -10.48 -1.81
C LEU A 81 4.96 -11.02 -2.65
N LEU A 82 3.73 -10.61 -2.33
CA LEU A 82 2.56 -11.00 -3.13
C LEU A 82 2.60 -10.39 -4.55
N SER A 83 3.11 -9.17 -4.70
CA SER A 83 3.31 -8.56 -6.02
C SER A 83 4.33 -9.32 -6.86
N LEU A 84 5.38 -9.86 -6.23
CA LEU A 84 6.38 -10.70 -6.89
C LEU A 84 5.77 -12.04 -7.34
N VAL A 85 4.95 -12.67 -6.48
CA VAL A 85 4.20 -13.89 -6.84
C VAL A 85 3.24 -13.59 -8.00
N HIS A 86 2.47 -12.49 -7.94
CA HIS A 86 1.59 -12.06 -9.02
C HIS A 86 2.33 -11.87 -10.34
N ALA A 87 3.46 -11.15 -10.33
CA ALA A 87 4.28 -10.96 -11.52
C ALA A 87 4.80 -12.29 -12.07
N GLY A 88 5.25 -13.21 -11.20
CA GLY A 88 5.67 -14.55 -11.58
C GLY A 88 4.55 -15.36 -12.25
N LEU A 89 3.35 -15.35 -11.66
CA LEU A 89 2.17 -16.00 -12.24
C LEU A 89 1.79 -15.39 -13.59
N VAL A 90 1.85 -14.05 -13.74
CA VAL A 90 1.60 -13.39 -15.03
C VAL A 90 2.61 -13.82 -16.09
N ILE A 91 3.90 -13.90 -15.74
CA ILE A 91 4.96 -14.34 -16.66
C ILE A 91 4.76 -15.80 -17.05
N TYR A 92 4.42 -16.66 -16.09
CA TYR A 92 4.13 -18.07 -16.34
C TYR A 92 2.92 -18.24 -17.26
N ASP A 93 1.79 -17.59 -16.96
CA ASP A 93 0.54 -17.64 -17.74
C ASP A 93 0.75 -17.12 -19.19
N ARG A 94 1.68 -16.17 -19.38
CA ARG A 94 2.01 -15.57 -20.69
C ARG A 94 3.18 -16.23 -21.41
N GLN A 95 3.79 -17.26 -20.82
CA GLN A 95 4.98 -17.93 -21.35
C GLN A 95 6.15 -16.97 -21.65
N GLY A 96 6.31 -15.93 -20.82
CA GLY A 96 7.42 -14.97 -20.91
C GLY A 96 6.99 -13.49 -20.94
N LEU A 97 7.94 -12.63 -21.31
CA LEU A 97 7.81 -11.16 -21.28
C LEU A 97 7.49 -10.54 -22.66
N GLY A 98 7.32 -11.35 -23.71
CA GLY A 98 7.17 -10.84 -25.08
C GLY A 98 5.85 -10.12 -25.38
N THR A 99 4.82 -10.27 -24.53
CA THR A 99 3.46 -9.76 -24.77
C THR A 99 3.04 -8.65 -23.79
N LEU A 100 4.01 -7.99 -23.16
CA LEU A 100 3.75 -6.89 -22.22
C LEU A 100 3.13 -5.68 -22.93
N ARG A 101 2.19 -5.05 -22.24
CA ARG A 101 1.51 -3.80 -22.66
C ARG A 101 1.94 -2.67 -21.73
N LEU A 102 1.59 -1.43 -22.06
CA LEU A 102 1.92 -0.25 -21.24
C LEU A 102 1.61 -0.43 -19.75
N ALA A 103 0.43 -0.96 -19.42
CA ALA A 103 0.05 -1.20 -18.03
C ALA A 103 0.95 -2.24 -17.33
N ASP A 104 1.47 -3.22 -18.06
CA ASP A 104 2.41 -4.19 -17.50
C ASP A 104 3.77 -3.53 -17.20
N TYR A 105 4.24 -2.62 -18.06
CA TYR A 105 5.44 -1.80 -17.77
C TYR A 105 5.25 -0.89 -16.55
N ILE A 106 4.08 -0.26 -16.40
CA ILE A 106 3.73 0.51 -15.20
C ILE A 106 3.80 -0.39 -13.95
N GLY A 107 3.29 -1.62 -14.04
CA GLY A 107 3.38 -2.62 -12.98
C GLY A 107 4.82 -3.00 -12.63
N LEU A 108 5.71 -3.15 -13.63
CA LEU A 108 7.13 -3.44 -13.41
C LEU A 108 7.87 -2.26 -12.76
N VAL A 109 7.59 -1.02 -13.18
CA VAL A 109 8.16 0.18 -12.53
C VAL A 109 7.68 0.28 -11.08
N ALA A 110 6.41 -0.03 -10.81
CA ALA A 110 5.91 -0.14 -9.44
C ALA A 110 6.62 -1.25 -8.66
N LEU A 111 6.82 -2.43 -9.24
CA LEU A 111 7.52 -3.54 -8.59
C LEU A 111 8.97 -3.18 -8.25
N PHE A 112 9.66 -2.44 -9.13
CA PHE A 112 11.00 -1.90 -8.86
C PHE A 112 11.01 -0.97 -7.64
N TRP A 113 10.10 0.00 -7.58
CA TRP A 113 10.01 0.89 -6.41
C TRP A 113 9.61 0.13 -5.14
N ALA A 114 8.74 -0.88 -5.24
CA ALA A 114 8.35 -1.72 -4.11
C ALA A 114 9.55 -2.51 -3.57
N LEU A 115 10.42 -3.01 -4.44
CA LEU A 115 11.69 -3.64 -4.04
C LEU A 115 12.59 -2.64 -3.29
N VAL A 116 12.76 -1.42 -3.81
CA VAL A 116 13.58 -0.37 -3.16
C VAL A 116 13.04 -0.04 -1.76
N LEU A 117 11.72 0.14 -1.61
CA LEU A 117 11.12 0.43 -0.30
C LEU A 117 11.24 -0.76 0.66
N THR A 118 11.04 -1.98 0.18
CA THR A 118 11.19 -3.22 0.95
C THR A 118 12.64 -3.37 1.44
N ALA A 119 13.62 -3.21 0.55
CA ALA A 119 15.04 -3.28 0.88
C ALA A 119 15.48 -2.22 1.90
N THR A 120 14.78 -1.10 1.96
CA THR A 120 15.05 0.00 2.91
C THR A 120 14.13 0.00 4.13
N SER A 121 13.38 -1.08 4.35
CA SER A 121 12.50 -1.24 5.52
C SER A 121 13.21 -1.87 6.73
N PHE A 122 14.49 -2.24 6.63
CA PHE A 122 15.25 -2.87 7.71
C PHE A 122 15.95 -1.84 8.61
N GLY A 123 15.90 -2.06 9.93
CA GLY A 123 16.50 -1.15 10.92
C GLY A 123 17.99 -0.85 10.68
N GLY A 124 18.77 -1.83 10.21
CA GLY A 124 20.17 -1.62 9.85
C GLY A 124 20.37 -0.62 8.70
N VAL A 125 19.52 -0.71 7.67
CA VAL A 125 19.57 0.21 6.52
C VAL A 125 19.13 1.61 6.93
N ILE A 126 18.09 1.72 7.78
CA ILE A 126 17.62 3.01 8.31
C ILE A 126 18.75 3.71 9.09
N LYS A 127 19.50 2.96 9.91
CA LYS A 127 20.66 3.49 10.64
C LYS A 127 21.77 3.97 9.71
N PHE A 128 21.98 3.28 8.58
CA PHE A 128 22.99 3.64 7.60
C PHE A 128 22.64 4.90 6.81
N ILE A 129 21.43 5.00 6.23
CA ILE A 129 21.04 6.13 5.36
C ILE A 129 20.53 7.36 6.13
N GLY A 130 20.15 7.18 7.39
CA GLY A 130 19.58 8.21 8.24
C GLY A 130 18.07 8.43 8.06
N VAL A 131 17.41 8.85 9.15
CA VAL A 131 15.94 8.95 9.23
C VAL A 131 15.36 9.95 8.22
N LYS A 132 16.05 11.07 7.95
CA LYS A 132 15.56 12.09 7.02
C LYS A 132 15.52 11.56 5.58
N SER A 133 16.63 10.96 5.12
CA SER A 133 16.74 10.35 3.80
C SER A 133 15.78 9.17 3.64
N TRP A 134 15.66 8.33 4.68
CA TRP A 134 14.69 7.24 4.72
C TRP A 134 13.25 7.73 4.54
N LYS A 135 12.84 8.77 5.27
CA LYS A 135 11.49 9.37 5.14
C LYS A 135 11.24 9.92 3.74
N TRP A 136 12.24 10.57 3.14
CA TRP A 136 12.14 11.06 1.77
C TRP A 136 11.96 9.90 0.79
N LEU A 137 12.77 8.85 0.90
CA LEU A 137 12.64 7.67 0.05
C LEU A 137 11.28 6.98 0.23
N HIS A 138 10.82 6.81 1.47
CA HIS A 138 9.53 6.19 1.76
C HIS A 138 8.32 7.08 1.38
N SER A 139 8.53 8.34 1.00
CA SER A 139 7.49 9.15 0.35
C SER A 139 7.11 8.63 -1.04
N PHE A 140 7.99 7.84 -1.69
CA PHE A 140 7.69 7.17 -2.95
C PHE A 140 6.62 6.06 -2.81
N ALA A 141 6.16 5.74 -1.59
CA ALA A 141 4.95 4.93 -1.40
C ALA A 141 3.72 5.56 -2.07
N TYR A 142 3.66 6.90 -2.19
CA TYR A 142 2.61 7.57 -2.96
C TYR A 142 2.78 7.37 -4.46
N VAL A 143 4.02 7.34 -4.98
CA VAL A 143 4.28 7.02 -6.39
C VAL A 143 3.83 5.58 -6.68
N LEU A 144 4.13 4.63 -5.79
CA LEU A 144 3.63 3.26 -5.88
C LEU A 144 2.10 3.21 -5.93
N PHE A 145 1.42 3.94 -5.05
CA PHE A 145 -0.04 4.00 -5.05
C PHE A 145 -0.61 4.38 -6.42
N TYR A 146 -0.09 5.45 -7.02
CA TYR A 146 -0.60 5.90 -8.32
C TYR A 146 -0.24 4.93 -9.44
N LEU A 147 0.98 4.40 -9.50
CA LEU A 147 1.37 3.43 -10.53
C LEU A 147 0.55 2.14 -10.42
N VAL A 148 0.42 1.57 -9.22
CA VAL A 148 -0.36 0.35 -8.98
C VAL A 148 -1.85 0.61 -9.20
N GLY A 149 -2.36 1.78 -8.80
CA GLY A 149 -3.74 2.22 -9.04
C GLY A 149 -4.06 2.27 -10.54
N PHE A 150 -3.22 2.93 -11.34
CA PHE A 150 -3.38 2.98 -12.80
C PHE A 150 -3.23 1.60 -13.45
N HIS A 151 -2.25 0.79 -13.03
CA HIS A 151 -2.13 -0.60 -13.45
C HIS A 151 -3.43 -1.37 -13.19
N THR A 152 -3.98 -1.24 -11.97
CA THR A 152 -5.21 -1.93 -11.56
C THR A 152 -6.43 -1.45 -12.34
N ILE A 153 -6.63 -0.13 -12.49
CA ILE A 153 -7.74 0.45 -13.24
C ILE A 153 -7.70 -0.03 -14.70
N ASN A 154 -6.52 -0.02 -15.32
CA ASN A 154 -6.38 -0.47 -16.69
C ASN A 154 -6.77 -1.95 -16.84
N HIS A 155 -6.31 -2.81 -15.94
CA HIS A 155 -6.59 -4.24 -16.01
C HIS A 155 -8.03 -4.59 -15.59
N ALA A 156 -8.62 -3.89 -14.63
CA ALA A 156 -9.95 -4.17 -14.10
C ALA A 156 -11.08 -3.56 -14.95
N PHE A 157 -10.89 -2.37 -15.51
CA PHE A 157 -11.97 -1.60 -16.16
C PHE A 157 -11.72 -1.29 -17.64
N LEU A 158 -10.48 -1.01 -18.03
CA LEU A 158 -10.18 -0.57 -19.41
C LEU A 158 -9.94 -1.73 -20.39
N ARG A 159 -9.65 -2.94 -19.90
CA ARG A 159 -9.54 -4.13 -20.74
C ARG A 159 -10.92 -4.75 -20.97
N THR A 160 -11.26 -4.94 -22.25
CA THR A 160 -12.50 -5.59 -22.69
C THR A 160 -12.51 -7.09 -22.36
N GLY A 161 -13.70 -7.65 -22.13
CA GLY A 161 -13.89 -9.11 -21.97
C GLY A 161 -13.58 -9.65 -20.58
N ARG A 162 -13.37 -8.78 -19.58
CA ARG A 162 -13.20 -9.22 -18.19
C ARG A 162 -14.57 -9.29 -17.50
N PRO A 163 -14.96 -10.43 -16.91
CA PRO A 163 -16.25 -10.55 -16.23
C PRO A 163 -16.30 -9.61 -15.04
N ASP A 164 -17.40 -8.86 -14.93
CA ASP A 164 -17.61 -7.97 -13.80
C ASP A 164 -17.71 -8.77 -12.50
N SER A 165 -17.10 -8.25 -11.44
CA SER A 165 -17.21 -8.83 -10.11
C SER A 165 -17.03 -7.75 -9.06
N TRP A 166 -17.50 -8.01 -7.84
CA TRP A 166 -17.38 -7.07 -6.73
C TRP A 166 -15.93 -6.66 -6.43
N ILE A 167 -14.94 -7.48 -6.82
CA ILE A 167 -13.51 -7.16 -6.72
C ILE A 167 -13.16 -5.92 -7.55
N HIS A 168 -13.79 -5.70 -8.70
CA HIS A 168 -13.56 -4.48 -9.48
C HIS A 168 -13.93 -3.24 -8.66
N TRP A 169 -15.12 -3.24 -8.10
CA TRP A 169 -15.65 -2.14 -7.31
C TRP A 169 -14.86 -1.93 -6.02
N SER A 170 -14.36 -2.99 -5.39
CA SER A 170 -13.52 -2.86 -4.20
C SER A 170 -12.21 -2.11 -4.48
N TYR A 171 -11.59 -2.28 -5.67
CA TYR A 171 -10.43 -1.49 -6.06
C TYR A 171 -10.75 0.00 -6.16
N LEU A 172 -11.85 0.37 -6.81
CA LEU A 172 -12.25 1.77 -6.92
C LEU A 172 -12.53 2.39 -5.55
N VAL A 173 -13.24 1.68 -4.69
CA VAL A 173 -13.53 2.12 -3.32
C VAL A 173 -12.23 2.33 -2.55
N MET A 174 -11.29 1.38 -2.58
CA MET A 174 -10.00 1.51 -1.89
C MET A 174 -9.17 2.69 -2.43
N ILE A 175 -9.10 2.89 -3.75
CA ILE A 175 -8.40 4.01 -4.38
C ILE A 175 -9.04 5.34 -3.94
N ALA A 176 -10.36 5.45 -4.05
CA ALA A 176 -11.10 6.65 -3.67
C ALA A 176 -10.91 6.97 -2.17
N LEU A 177 -11.01 5.95 -1.31
CA LEU A 177 -10.79 6.11 0.14
C LEU A 177 -9.39 6.64 0.44
N VAL A 178 -8.34 6.10 -0.19
CA VAL A 178 -6.97 6.58 0.01
C VAL A 178 -6.85 8.06 -0.39
N ILE A 179 -7.39 8.44 -1.55
CA ILE A 179 -7.36 9.83 -2.04
C ILE A 179 -8.11 10.77 -1.07
N VAL A 180 -9.33 10.40 -0.68
CA VAL A 180 -10.17 11.20 0.23
C VAL A 180 -9.50 11.35 1.59
N LEU A 181 -8.95 10.27 2.15
CA LEU A 181 -8.26 10.32 3.43
C LEU A 181 -7.01 11.18 3.36
N GLN A 182 -6.19 11.05 2.31
CA GLN A 182 -5.00 11.88 2.12
C GLN A 182 -5.37 13.37 1.99
N ALA A 183 -6.39 13.69 1.20
CA ALA A 183 -6.89 15.05 1.05
C ALA A 183 -7.39 15.61 2.38
N ALA A 184 -8.22 14.87 3.12
CA ALA A 184 -8.73 15.28 4.41
C ALA A 184 -7.61 15.52 5.43
N ALA A 185 -6.63 14.61 5.50
CA ALA A 185 -5.48 14.75 6.39
C ALA A 185 -4.62 15.97 6.04
N PHE A 186 -4.43 16.25 4.74
CA PHE A 186 -3.74 17.45 4.28
C PHE A 186 -4.52 18.72 4.64
N SER A 187 -5.83 18.78 4.37
CA SER A 187 -6.69 19.91 4.72
C SER A 187 -6.67 20.21 6.23
N LYS A 188 -6.68 19.18 7.08
CA LYS A 188 -6.55 19.32 8.53
C LYS A 188 -5.21 19.96 8.93
N GLU A 189 -4.11 19.53 8.31
CA GLU A 189 -2.78 20.08 8.57
C GLU A 189 -2.69 21.56 8.17
N VAL A 190 -3.21 21.92 6.99
CA VAL A 190 -3.29 23.31 6.52
C VAL A 190 -4.13 24.17 7.46
N ALA A 191 -5.26 23.65 7.94
CA ALA A 191 -6.10 24.36 8.91
C ALA A 191 -5.39 24.58 10.24
N ALA A 192 -4.65 23.60 10.75
CA ALA A 192 -3.87 23.72 11.98
C ALA A 192 -2.74 24.75 11.84
N TYR A 193 -1.99 24.70 10.73
CA TYR A 193 -0.94 25.67 10.42
C TYR A 193 -1.48 27.11 10.35
N ARG A 194 -2.62 27.32 9.67
CA ARG A 194 -3.26 28.63 9.57
C ARG A 194 -3.74 29.17 10.93
N LYS A 195 -4.16 28.31 11.85
CA LYS A 195 -4.51 28.71 13.23
C LYS A 195 -3.28 29.17 14.01
N GLY A 196 -2.15 28.46 13.89
CA GLY A 196 -0.88 28.84 14.52
C GLY A 196 -0.44 30.26 14.13
N LEU A 197 -0.44 30.58 12.82
CA LEU A 197 -0.10 31.91 12.31
C LEU A 197 -1.04 33.04 12.78
N LYS A 198 -2.26 32.72 13.23
CA LYS A 198 -3.16 33.72 13.83
C LYS A 198 -2.86 33.91 15.32
N GLY A 199 -2.47 32.86 16.03
CA GLY A 199 -2.06 32.94 17.44
C GLY A 199 -0.82 33.81 17.65
N ASP A 200 0.19 33.65 16.80
CA ASP A 200 1.46 34.40 16.90
C ASP A 200 1.34 35.89 16.54
N ARG A 201 0.20 36.33 15.97
CA ARG A 201 -0.05 37.75 15.64
C ARG A 201 -0.78 38.53 16.74
N HIS A 202 -1.22 37.85 17.80
CA HIS A 202 -1.93 38.44 18.94
C HIS A 202 -1.11 38.40 20.24
N VAL A 203 0.19 38.08 20.14
CA VAL A 203 1.20 38.19 21.20
C VAL A 203 2.22 39.23 20.75
#